data_AF-A0A1E3NE52-F1
#
_entry.id   AF-A0A1E3NE52-F1
#
_cell.length_a   1.000
_cell.length_b   1.000
_cell.length_c   1.000
_cell.angle_alpha   90.00
_cell.angle_beta   90.00
_cell.angle_gamma   90.00
#
_symmetry.space_group_name_H-M   'P 1'
#
loop_
_entity.id
_entity.type
_entity.pdbx_description
1 polymer ?
#
loop_
_entity_poly.entity_id
_entity_poly.type
_entity_poly.pdbx_seq_one_letter_code
_entity_poly.pdbx_strand_id
1 'polypeptide(L)'
;MLRKAELEDLVKRRRDVQDLDLEWFVRVKGEVLTLLMDVKSGNLESLTQERIDKLHKDIEMAKLKTELGLDFDLAKYNICYAEVEKYDLTISRIITAHIIASSKEFKDLTKKIELTKELLENRNRLNKTIQDYFTKTKTIKLTRTELNTLFDRDTNDLKLILSSGRLIYEDRNDPTKDEYEFTFSKNSSFRLSTQDLERQIQTQIQECDDISKHIEQSKTQWKTATTKLISLLDTIENKIQV
;
A
#
# COMPACT_ATOMS: atom_id res chain seq x y z
N MET A 1 25.59 39.76 -29.11
CA MET A 1 26.07 38.36 -29.17
C MET A 1 25.10 37.50 -28.37
N LEU A 2 24.55 36.45 -28.97
CA LEU A 2 23.64 35.53 -28.29
C LEU A 2 24.42 34.69 -27.26
N ARG A 3 23.79 34.37 -26.12
CA ARG A 3 24.39 33.56 -25.05
C ARG A 3 24.43 32.08 -25.46
N LYS A 4 25.36 31.32 -24.89
CA LYS A 4 25.60 29.90 -25.23
C LYS A 4 24.34 29.02 -25.20
N ALA A 5 23.47 29.21 -24.22
CA ALA A 5 22.20 28.48 -24.11
C ALA A 5 21.19 28.85 -25.22
N GLU A 6 21.16 30.12 -25.62
CA GLU A 6 20.34 30.59 -26.75
C GLU A 6 20.87 30.02 -28.08
N LEU A 7 22.19 29.83 -28.18
CA LEU A 7 22.84 29.20 -29.33
C LEU A 7 22.55 27.70 -29.44
N GLU A 8 22.59 26.98 -28.31
CA GLU A 8 22.28 25.54 -28.25
C GLU A 8 20.79 25.28 -28.59
N ASP A 9 19.88 26.12 -28.09
CA ASP A 9 18.46 26.04 -28.41
C ASP A 9 18.19 26.36 -29.89
N LEU A 10 18.89 27.35 -30.46
CA LEU A 10 18.85 27.65 -31.90
C LEU A 10 19.41 26.51 -32.76
N VAL A 11 20.50 25.86 -32.35
CA VAL A 11 21.09 24.71 -33.05
C VAL A 11 20.17 23.50 -32.97
N LYS A 12 19.49 23.29 -31.84
CA LYS A 12 18.52 22.21 -31.64
C LYS A 12 17.28 22.41 -32.50
N ARG A 13 16.67 23.61 -32.47
CA ARG A 13 15.56 23.99 -33.36
C ARG A 13 15.96 23.96 -34.84
N ARG A 14 17.22 24.29 -35.17
CA ARG A 14 17.74 24.18 -36.55
C ARG A 14 17.88 22.72 -36.97
N ARG A 15 18.25 21.80 -36.05
CA ARG A 15 18.25 20.34 -36.30
C ARG A 15 16.85 19.76 -36.42
N ASP A 16 15.88 20.24 -35.66
CA ASP A 16 14.48 19.78 -35.76
C ASP A 16 13.80 20.26 -37.07
N VAL A 17 14.40 21.22 -37.78
CA VAL A 17 13.96 21.70 -39.10
C VAL A 17 14.73 21.03 -40.26
N GLN A 18 15.68 20.13 -39.96
CA GLN A 18 16.54 19.47 -40.97
C GLN A 18 15.91 18.28 -41.72
N ASP A 19 14.64 17.91 -41.48
CA ASP A 19 13.99 16.85 -42.25
C ASP A 19 13.71 17.27 -43.71
N LEU A 20 13.77 18.56 -44.00
CA LEU A 20 14.00 19.07 -45.35
C LEU A 20 15.38 19.71 -45.42
N ASP A 21 16.20 19.22 -46.34
CA ASP A 21 17.51 19.79 -46.70
C ASP A 21 17.32 21.16 -47.37
N LEU A 22 16.93 22.15 -46.58
CA LEU A 22 16.49 23.48 -47.01
C LEU A 22 17.61 24.20 -47.76
N GLU A 23 18.86 24.00 -47.33
CA GLU A 23 20.05 24.53 -47.99
C GLU A 23 20.23 23.94 -49.39
N TRP A 24 20.04 22.63 -49.54
CA TRP A 24 20.04 21.98 -50.85
C TRP A 24 18.90 22.50 -51.75
N PHE A 25 17.68 22.63 -51.21
CA PHE A 25 16.52 23.11 -51.95
C PHE A 25 16.70 24.57 -52.43
N VAL A 26 17.19 25.44 -51.56
CA VAL A 26 17.49 26.84 -51.89
C VAL A 26 18.58 26.93 -52.96
N ARG A 27 19.62 26.08 -52.87
CA ARG A 27 20.70 26.03 -53.87
C ARG A 27 20.17 25.64 -55.25
N VAL A 28 19.43 24.53 -55.35
CA VAL A 28 18.91 24.04 -56.64
C VAL A 28 17.88 24.99 -57.22
N LYS A 29 16.99 25.55 -56.40
CA LYS A 29 16.04 26.57 -56.83
C LYS A 29 16.76 27.84 -57.34
N GLY A 30 17.82 28.26 -56.65
CA GLY A 30 18.66 29.36 -57.10
C GLY A 30 19.29 29.10 -58.45
N GLU A 31 19.82 27.89 -58.66
CA GLU A 31 20.47 27.51 -59.92
C GLU A 31 19.48 27.43 -61.09
N VAL A 32 18.27 26.90 -60.87
CA VAL A 32 17.17 26.91 -61.85
C VAL A 32 16.75 28.35 -62.18
N LEU A 33 16.67 29.25 -61.19
CA LEU A 33 16.34 30.65 -61.41
C LEU A 33 17.42 31.38 -62.22
N THR A 34 18.70 31.11 -61.95
CA THR A 34 19.82 31.66 -62.73
C THR A 34 19.73 31.23 -64.19
N LEU A 35 19.48 29.94 -64.46
CA LEU A 35 19.29 29.45 -65.82
C LEU A 35 18.09 30.11 -66.53
N LEU A 36 16.97 30.30 -65.84
CA LEU A 36 15.81 31.02 -66.39
C LEU A 36 16.11 32.48 -66.71
N MET A 37 16.91 33.15 -65.87
CA MET A 37 17.33 34.53 -66.11
C MET A 37 18.30 34.63 -67.29
N ASP A 38 19.23 33.68 -67.44
CA ASP A 38 20.16 33.64 -68.57
C ASP A 38 19.43 33.46 -69.92
N VAL A 39 18.44 32.55 -69.97
CA VAL A 39 17.56 32.37 -71.15
C VAL A 39 16.83 33.66 -71.48
N LYS A 40 16.24 34.30 -70.47
CA LYS A 40 15.50 35.56 -70.64
C LYS A 40 16.40 36.71 -71.13
N SER A 41 17.69 36.65 -70.81
CA SER A 41 18.70 37.64 -71.20
C SER A 41 19.32 37.35 -72.58
N GLY A 42 18.91 36.27 -73.24
CA GLY A 42 19.43 35.85 -74.55
C GLY A 42 20.78 35.13 -74.50
N ASN A 43 21.27 34.78 -73.30
CA ASN A 43 22.54 34.10 -73.13
C ASN A 43 22.36 32.58 -73.14
N LEU A 44 22.34 32.00 -74.35
CA LEU A 44 22.08 30.57 -74.56
C LEU A 44 23.30 29.67 -74.33
N GLU A 45 24.51 30.22 -74.25
CA GLU A 45 25.75 29.45 -74.03
C GLU A 45 25.80 28.78 -72.65
N SER A 46 25.08 29.30 -71.66
CA SER A 46 25.00 28.71 -70.32
C SER A 46 24.03 27.52 -70.23
N LEU A 47 23.24 27.28 -71.29
CA LEU A 47 22.19 26.26 -71.34
C LEU A 47 22.68 24.97 -72.03
N THR A 48 23.57 24.24 -71.36
CA THR A 48 24.02 22.94 -71.87
C THR A 48 23.07 21.82 -71.40
N GLN A 49 22.78 20.86 -72.29
CA GLN A 49 21.96 19.70 -71.96
C GLN A 49 22.50 18.93 -70.74
N GLU A 50 23.82 18.82 -70.64
CA GLU A 50 24.52 18.16 -69.54
C GLU A 50 24.25 18.81 -68.18
N ARG A 51 24.10 20.14 -68.14
CA ARG A 51 23.77 20.89 -66.92
C ARG A 51 22.30 20.75 -66.55
N ILE A 52 21.40 20.71 -67.54
CA ILE A 52 19.97 20.43 -67.33
C ILE A 52 19.77 19.02 -66.78
N ASP A 53 20.44 18.02 -67.37
CA ASP A 53 20.34 16.62 -66.95
C ASP A 53 20.89 16.41 -65.53
N LYS A 54 21.97 17.12 -65.17
CA LYS A 54 22.51 17.11 -63.81
C LYS A 54 21.53 17.70 -62.79
N LEU A 55 20.97 18.88 -63.09
CA LEU A 55 19.97 19.51 -62.24
C LEU A 55 18.72 18.65 -62.08
N HIS A 56 18.29 17.98 -63.15
CA HIS A 56 17.15 17.06 -63.11
C HIS A 56 17.42 15.88 -62.17
N LYS A 57 18.57 15.21 -62.30
CA LYS A 57 18.98 14.12 -61.41
C LYS A 57 19.12 14.55 -59.96
N ASP A 58 19.68 15.73 -59.72
CA ASP A 58 19.80 16.28 -58.38
C ASP A 58 18.41 16.50 -57.76
N ILE A 59 17.45 17.04 -58.53
CA ILE A 59 16.05 17.23 -58.11
C ILE A 59 15.36 15.90 -57.78
N GLU A 60 15.48 14.90 -58.64
CA GLU A 60 14.90 13.58 -58.40
C GLU A 60 15.50 12.89 -57.16
N MET A 61 16.83 12.98 -56.99
CA MET A 61 17.51 12.40 -55.84
C MET A 61 17.07 13.03 -54.52
N ALA A 62 16.91 14.36 -54.49
CA ALA A 62 16.45 15.04 -53.29
C ALA A 62 14.98 14.78 -52.99
N LYS A 63 14.13 14.70 -54.01
CA LYS A 63 12.73 14.28 -53.83
C LYS A 63 12.67 12.90 -53.17
N LEU A 64 13.44 11.94 -53.70
CA LEU A 64 13.52 10.59 -53.14
C LEU A 64 14.05 10.59 -51.70
N LYS A 65 15.08 11.38 -51.40
CA LYS A 65 15.63 11.51 -50.04
C LYS A 65 14.58 12.03 -49.05
N THR A 66 13.79 13.03 -49.44
CA THR A 66 12.71 13.57 -48.60
C THR A 66 11.58 12.56 -48.41
N GLU A 67 11.15 11.87 -49.46
CA GLU A 67 10.12 10.82 -49.37
C GLU A 67 10.56 9.70 -48.42
N LEU A 68 11.80 9.22 -48.55
CA LEU A 68 12.37 8.21 -47.64
C LEU A 68 12.51 8.70 -46.20
N GLY A 69 12.84 9.97 -46.00
CA GLY A 69 12.91 10.58 -44.66
C GLY A 69 11.54 10.58 -43.99
N LEU A 70 10.52 11.06 -44.71
CA LEU A 70 9.14 11.08 -44.21
C LEU A 70 8.61 9.68 -43.91
N ASP A 71 8.87 8.70 -44.77
CA ASP A 71 8.49 7.30 -44.54
C ASP A 71 9.18 6.72 -43.30
N PHE A 72 10.46 7.04 -43.10
CA PHE A 72 11.21 6.62 -41.93
C PHE A 72 10.67 7.24 -40.64
N ASP A 73 10.37 8.55 -40.65
CA ASP A 73 9.83 9.24 -39.48
C ASP A 73 8.41 8.76 -39.15
N LEU A 74 7.58 8.51 -40.17
CA LEU A 74 6.26 7.91 -39.99
C LEU A 74 6.36 6.51 -39.37
N ALA A 75 7.29 5.68 -39.86
CA ALA A 75 7.53 4.35 -39.30
C ALA A 75 8.00 4.43 -37.84
N LYS A 76 8.93 5.35 -37.54
CA LYS A 76 9.45 5.58 -36.19
C LYS A 76 8.34 6.07 -35.25
N TYR A 77 7.50 6.99 -35.70
CA TYR A 77 6.34 7.47 -34.95
C TYR A 77 5.38 6.33 -34.63
N ASN A 78 5.00 5.52 -35.63
CA ASN A 78 4.07 4.40 -35.44
C ASN A 78 4.62 3.35 -34.45
N ILE A 79 5.91 3.02 -34.53
CA ILE A 79 6.56 2.09 -33.58
C ILE A 79 6.54 2.68 -32.17
N CYS A 80 6.96 3.93 -32.00
CA CYS A 80 7.04 4.57 -30.70
C CYS A 80 5.65 4.70 -30.06
N TYR A 81 4.64 5.08 -30.85
CA TYR A 81 3.25 5.16 -30.41
C TYR A 81 2.73 3.80 -29.92
N ALA A 82 2.96 2.74 -30.69
CA ALA A 82 2.54 1.38 -30.31
C ALA A 82 3.26 0.89 -29.03
N GLU A 83 4.53 1.25 -28.84
CA GLU A 83 5.25 0.93 -27.60
C GLU A 83 4.68 1.66 -26.38
N VAL A 84 4.38 2.96 -26.51
CA VAL A 84 3.78 3.76 -25.45
C VAL A 84 2.42 3.18 -25.06
N GLU A 85 1.54 2.89 -26.02
CA GLU A 85 0.22 2.29 -25.75
C GLU A 85 0.36 0.94 -25.05
N LYS A 86 1.32 0.10 -25.47
CA LYS A 86 1.61 -1.17 -24.82
C LYS A 86 2.09 -1.00 -23.38
N TYR A 87 2.95 -0.01 -23.10
CA TYR A 87 3.41 0.26 -21.75
C TYR A 87 2.26 0.76 -20.87
N ASP A 88 1.42 1.66 -21.35
CA ASP A 88 0.27 2.18 -20.60
C ASP A 88 -0.72 1.05 -20.23
N LEU A 89 -1.03 0.16 -21.18
CA LEU A 89 -1.86 -1.01 -20.90
C LEU A 89 -1.23 -1.94 -19.88
N THR A 90 0.09 -2.18 -19.99
CA THR A 90 0.82 -3.08 -19.08
C THR A 90 0.87 -2.52 -17.66
N ILE A 91 1.21 -1.23 -17.52
CA ILE A 91 1.27 -0.52 -16.25
C ILE A 91 -0.11 -0.50 -15.60
N SER A 92 -1.15 -0.13 -16.35
CA SER A 92 -2.54 -0.10 -15.87
C SER A 92 -2.98 -1.47 -15.35
N ARG A 93 -2.63 -2.55 -16.06
CA ARG A 93 -2.94 -3.92 -15.64
C ARG A 93 -2.23 -4.30 -14.33
N ILE A 94 -0.94 -4.01 -14.22
CA ILE A 94 -0.13 -4.33 -13.03
C ILE A 94 -0.64 -3.56 -11.81
N ILE A 95 -0.87 -2.26 -11.95
CA ILE A 95 -1.35 -1.41 -10.86
C ILE A 95 -2.73 -1.88 -10.40
N THR A 96 -3.65 -2.15 -11.33
CA THR A 96 -5.00 -2.63 -11.01
C THR A 96 -4.96 -3.96 -10.25
N ALA A 97 -4.13 -4.91 -10.71
CA ALA A 97 -3.96 -6.19 -10.04
C ALA A 97 -3.42 -6.03 -8.61
N HIS A 98 -2.44 -5.14 -8.41
CA HIS A 98 -1.92 -4.84 -7.08
C HIS A 98 -2.97 -4.20 -6.16
N ILE A 99 -3.74 -3.24 -6.66
CA ILE A 99 -4.83 -2.60 -5.89
C ILE A 99 -5.85 -3.65 -5.43
N ILE A 100 -6.25 -4.56 -6.32
CA ILE A 100 -7.20 -5.63 -5.98
C ILE A 100 -6.62 -6.56 -4.91
N ALA A 101 -5.36 -6.98 -5.06
CA ALA A 101 -4.70 -7.87 -4.12
C ALA A 101 -4.56 -7.22 -2.72
N SER A 102 -4.06 -5.98 -2.66
CA SER A 102 -3.91 -5.26 -1.39
C SER A 102 -5.25 -4.93 -0.73
N SER A 103 -6.29 -4.63 -1.51
CA SER A 103 -7.64 -4.41 -0.97
C SER A 103 -8.22 -5.67 -0.34
N LYS A 104 -7.97 -6.84 -0.94
CA LYS A 104 -8.36 -8.14 -0.36
C LYS A 104 -7.61 -8.40 0.94
N GLU A 105 -6.29 -8.24 0.94
CA GLU A 105 -5.46 -8.46 2.14
C GLU A 105 -5.87 -7.53 3.29
N PHE A 106 -6.17 -6.27 2.99
CA PHE A 106 -6.68 -5.32 3.97
C PHE A 106 -8.01 -5.78 4.60
N LYS A 107 -8.96 -6.25 3.79
CA LYS A 107 -10.23 -6.80 4.30
C LYS A 107 -10.01 -8.02 5.19
N ASP A 108 -9.11 -8.92 4.79
CA ASP A 108 -8.81 -10.14 5.55
C ASP A 108 -8.13 -9.81 6.89
N LEU A 109 -7.19 -8.87 6.91
CA LEU A 109 -6.55 -8.39 8.14
C LEU A 109 -7.56 -7.70 9.07
N THR A 110 -8.46 -6.89 8.54
CA THR A 110 -9.49 -6.20 9.34
C THR A 110 -10.39 -7.20 10.05
N LYS A 111 -10.86 -8.24 9.33
CA LYS A 111 -11.65 -9.33 9.92
C LYS A 111 -10.90 -10.09 11.02
N LYS A 112 -9.60 -10.36 10.81
CA LYS A 112 -8.77 -11.02 11.83
C LYS A 112 -8.63 -10.16 13.08
N ILE A 113 -8.48 -8.85 12.93
CA ILE A 113 -8.40 -7.92 14.07
C ILE A 113 -9.73 -7.91 14.84
N GLU A 114 -10.87 -7.79 14.16
CA GLU A 114 -12.20 -7.83 14.80
C GLU A 114 -12.41 -9.13 15.58
N LEU A 115 -12.12 -10.28 14.98
CA LEU A 115 -12.27 -11.58 15.62
C LEU A 115 -11.34 -11.75 16.83
N THR A 116 -10.13 -11.18 16.75
CA THR A 116 -9.17 -11.18 17.87
C THR A 116 -9.66 -10.30 19.01
N LYS A 117 -10.23 -9.12 18.71
CA LYS A 117 -10.84 -8.25 19.72
C LYS A 117 -11.98 -8.94 20.45
N GLU A 118 -12.87 -9.59 19.71
CA GLU A 118 -13.99 -10.35 20.31
C GLU A 118 -13.49 -11.48 21.23
N LEU A 119 -12.45 -12.22 20.80
CA LEU A 119 -11.82 -13.25 21.63
C LEU A 119 -11.23 -12.68 22.93
N LEU A 120 -10.56 -11.53 22.86
CA LEU A 120 -10.00 -10.86 24.04
C LEU A 120 -11.10 -10.35 24.99
N GLU A 121 -12.17 -9.78 24.46
CA GLU A 121 -13.33 -9.38 25.25
C GLU A 121 -13.97 -10.58 25.98
N ASN A 122 -14.12 -11.71 25.28
CA ASN A 122 -14.63 -12.94 25.87
C ASN A 122 -13.70 -13.50 26.96
N ARG A 123 -12.38 -13.46 26.74
CA ARG A 123 -11.40 -13.84 27.78
C ARG A 123 -11.48 -12.94 29.00
N ASN A 124 -11.66 -11.63 28.80
CA ASN A 124 -11.82 -10.68 29.90
C ASN A 124 -13.11 -10.95 30.69
N ARG A 125 -14.23 -11.24 30.01
CA ARG A 125 -15.48 -11.66 30.66
C ARG A 125 -15.29 -12.92 31.50
N LEU A 126 -14.63 -13.94 30.95
CA LEU A 126 -14.33 -15.17 31.68
C LEU A 126 -13.46 -14.90 32.92
N ASN A 127 -12.42 -14.08 32.77
CA ASN A 127 -11.56 -13.70 33.89
C ASN A 127 -12.34 -12.99 35.01
N LYS A 128 -13.25 -12.08 34.64
CA LYS A 128 -14.18 -11.44 35.60
C LYS A 128 -15.08 -12.46 36.28
N THR A 129 -15.66 -13.41 35.54
CA THR A 129 -16.48 -14.48 36.13
C THR A 129 -15.68 -15.34 37.12
N ILE A 130 -14.43 -15.67 36.80
CA ILE A 130 -13.53 -16.41 37.69
C ILE A 130 -13.22 -15.59 38.95
N GLN A 131 -12.88 -14.30 38.81
CA GLN A 131 -12.65 -13.40 39.94
C GLN A 131 -13.91 -13.25 40.82
N ASP A 132 -15.09 -13.15 40.21
CA ASP A 132 -16.38 -13.08 40.90
C ASP A 132 -16.68 -14.37 41.68
N TYR A 133 -16.41 -15.53 41.09
CA TYR A 133 -16.58 -16.82 41.76
C TYR A 133 -15.66 -16.94 42.98
N PHE A 134 -14.40 -16.57 42.83
CA PHE A 134 -13.44 -16.56 43.95
C PHE A 134 -13.72 -15.48 44.99
N THR A 135 -14.48 -14.42 44.66
CA THR A 135 -14.86 -13.38 45.63
C THR A 135 -16.13 -13.72 46.39
N LYS A 136 -17.09 -14.41 45.78
CA LYS A 136 -18.43 -14.68 46.34
C LYS A 136 -18.50 -15.88 47.31
N THR A 137 -17.78 -16.97 47.07
CA THR A 137 -17.91 -18.17 47.92
C THR A 137 -16.62 -18.41 48.69
N LYS A 138 -16.49 -17.78 49.87
CA LYS A 138 -15.28 -17.92 50.71
C LYS A 138 -15.53 -18.58 52.04
N THR A 139 -16.78 -18.72 52.45
CA THR A 139 -17.16 -19.34 53.70
C THR A 139 -18.27 -20.33 53.45
N ILE A 140 -18.06 -21.57 53.90
CA ILE A 140 -19.13 -22.57 53.98
C ILE A 140 -19.33 -22.83 55.47
N LYS A 141 -20.59 -22.77 55.91
CA LYS A 141 -21.00 -23.17 57.26
C LYS A 141 -21.58 -24.57 57.17
N LEU A 142 -21.01 -25.49 57.94
CA LEU A 142 -21.51 -26.86 58.03
C LEU A 142 -21.63 -27.22 59.50
N THR A 143 -22.73 -27.90 59.83
CA THR A 143 -22.90 -28.54 61.13
C THR A 143 -22.01 -29.79 61.23
N ARG A 144 -21.69 -30.20 62.44
CA ARG A 144 -20.96 -31.45 62.69
C ARG A 144 -21.68 -32.67 62.13
N THR A 145 -23.01 -32.67 62.13
CA THR A 145 -23.84 -33.73 61.51
C THR A 145 -23.65 -33.79 59.98
N GLU A 146 -23.64 -32.64 59.31
CA GLU A 146 -23.40 -32.57 57.86
C GLU A 146 -21.97 -33.02 57.52
N LEU A 147 -20.97 -32.61 58.32
CA LEU A 147 -19.58 -33.07 58.16
C LEU A 147 -19.44 -34.59 58.36
N ASN A 148 -20.10 -35.15 59.38
CA ASN A 148 -20.14 -36.60 59.61
C ASN A 148 -20.86 -37.39 58.51
N THR A 149 -21.72 -36.72 57.73
CA THR A 149 -22.47 -37.33 56.61
C THR A 149 -21.67 -37.24 55.31
N LEU A 150 -20.92 -36.14 55.13
CA LEU A 150 -20.08 -35.90 53.95
C LEU A 150 -18.75 -36.66 53.99
N PHE A 151 -18.24 -36.93 55.19
CA PHE A 151 -17.00 -37.66 55.42
C PHE A 151 -17.33 -38.83 56.34
N ASP A 152 -17.24 -40.05 55.81
CA ASP A 152 -17.55 -41.29 56.54
C ASP A 152 -16.83 -41.33 57.91
N ARG A 153 -17.45 -41.97 58.90
CA ARG A 153 -17.02 -42.00 60.32
C ARG A 153 -15.59 -42.51 60.56
N ASP A 154 -14.91 -43.08 59.57
CA ASP A 154 -13.56 -43.64 59.69
C ASP A 154 -12.45 -42.58 59.58
N THR A 155 -12.19 -41.99 60.75
CA THR A 155 -10.88 -41.69 61.37
C THR A 155 -9.65 -41.38 60.49
N ASN A 156 -9.57 -40.11 60.06
CA ASN A 156 -8.45 -39.17 60.24
C ASN A 156 -8.79 -37.85 59.54
N ASP A 157 -9.52 -37.95 58.44
CA ASP A 157 -9.93 -36.83 57.59
C ASP A 157 -10.92 -35.90 58.30
N LEU A 158 -11.93 -36.45 59.00
CA LEU A 158 -12.89 -35.62 59.75
C LEU A 158 -12.23 -34.77 60.84
N LYS A 159 -11.23 -35.32 61.56
CA LYS A 159 -10.49 -34.56 62.59
C LYS A 159 -9.65 -33.45 61.95
N LEU A 160 -8.98 -33.77 60.84
CA LEU A 160 -8.22 -32.80 60.05
C LEU A 160 -9.11 -31.67 59.53
N ILE A 161 -10.29 -32.03 59.00
CA ILE A 161 -11.29 -31.08 58.50
C ILE A 161 -11.79 -30.21 59.65
N LEU A 162 -12.27 -30.77 60.75
CA LEU A 162 -12.72 -29.99 61.92
C LEU A 162 -11.63 -29.03 62.44
N SER A 163 -10.36 -29.43 62.40
CA SER A 163 -9.23 -28.56 62.79
C SER A 163 -8.91 -27.44 61.80
N SER A 164 -9.33 -27.59 60.53
CA SER A 164 -9.16 -26.59 59.47
C SER A 164 -10.27 -25.53 59.43
N GLY A 165 -11.38 -25.78 60.13
CA GLY A 165 -12.51 -24.85 60.26
C GLY A 165 -12.48 -24.05 61.56
N ARG A 166 -13.18 -22.92 61.58
CA ARG A 166 -13.42 -22.13 62.80
C ARG A 166 -14.78 -22.52 63.38
N LEU A 167 -14.82 -22.99 64.63
CA LEU A 167 -16.07 -23.17 65.36
C LEU A 167 -16.74 -21.80 65.55
N ILE A 168 -17.96 -21.65 65.04
CA ILE A 168 -18.73 -20.39 65.10
C ILE A 168 -19.91 -20.47 66.07
N TYR A 169 -20.41 -21.68 66.34
CA TYR A 169 -21.48 -21.93 67.30
C TYR A 169 -21.30 -23.31 67.94
N GLU A 170 -21.41 -23.37 69.27
CA GLU A 170 -21.31 -24.60 70.06
C GLU A 170 -22.66 -24.81 70.78
N ASP A 171 -23.33 -25.93 70.48
CA ASP A 171 -24.58 -26.28 71.15
C ASP A 171 -24.26 -27.09 72.41
N ARG A 172 -24.50 -26.48 73.57
CA ARG A 172 -24.18 -27.07 74.88
C ARG A 172 -24.97 -28.33 75.22
N ASN A 173 -26.09 -28.57 74.52
CA ASN A 173 -26.96 -29.70 74.77
C ASN A 173 -26.78 -30.83 73.74
N ASP A 174 -26.26 -30.51 72.55
CA ASP A 174 -26.05 -31.49 71.47
C ASP A 174 -24.84 -31.12 70.59
N PRO A 175 -23.64 -31.71 70.84
CA PRO A 175 -22.43 -31.44 70.08
C PRO A 175 -22.53 -31.79 68.59
N THR A 176 -23.56 -32.52 68.14
CA THR A 176 -23.76 -32.83 66.73
C THR A 176 -24.29 -31.63 65.92
N LYS A 177 -24.73 -30.57 66.61
CA LYS A 177 -25.19 -29.31 66.02
C LYS A 177 -24.15 -28.19 66.05
N ASP A 178 -22.92 -28.48 66.51
CA ASP A 178 -21.81 -27.54 66.42
C ASP A 178 -21.64 -27.05 64.98
N GLU A 179 -21.62 -25.73 64.77
CA GLU A 179 -21.43 -25.13 63.44
C GLU A 179 -19.98 -24.70 63.24
N TYR A 180 -19.41 -25.12 62.13
CA TYR A 180 -18.04 -24.79 61.72
C TYR A 180 -18.07 -23.95 60.45
N GLU A 181 -17.32 -22.85 60.44
CA GLU A 181 -17.06 -22.00 59.28
C GLU A 181 -15.71 -22.36 58.66
N PHE A 182 -15.74 -22.79 57.41
CA PHE A 182 -14.54 -23.11 56.64
C PHE A 182 -14.25 -21.95 55.70
N THR A 183 -13.13 -21.26 55.95
CA THR A 183 -12.66 -20.19 55.06
C THR A 183 -11.64 -20.76 54.08
N PHE A 184 -11.98 -20.82 52.79
CA PHE A 184 -11.00 -21.19 51.77
C PHE A 184 -9.98 -20.05 51.63
N SER A 185 -8.78 -20.27 52.18
CA SER A 185 -7.75 -19.24 52.21
C SER A 185 -7.26 -18.88 50.80
N LYS A 186 -6.95 -17.59 50.60
CA LYS A 186 -6.49 -16.98 49.35
C LYS A 186 -5.40 -17.81 48.68
N ASN A 187 -5.69 -18.44 47.54
CA ASN A 187 -4.65 -18.82 46.57
C ASN A 187 -4.06 -17.53 45.98
N SER A 188 -3.08 -16.95 46.69
CA SER A 188 -2.31 -15.76 46.27
C SER A 188 -1.73 -15.93 44.87
N SER A 189 -1.32 -17.15 44.53
CA SER A 189 -0.78 -17.52 43.21
C SER A 189 -1.77 -17.26 42.06
N PHE A 190 -3.07 -17.58 42.23
CA PHE A 190 -4.07 -17.36 41.18
C PHE A 190 -4.52 -15.89 41.06
N ARG A 191 -4.57 -15.16 42.18
CA ARG A 191 -4.90 -13.73 42.15
C ARG A 191 -3.78 -12.92 41.46
N LEU A 192 -2.53 -13.26 41.71
CA LEU A 192 -1.38 -12.67 41.01
C LEU A 192 -1.40 -13.05 39.53
N SER A 193 -1.66 -14.32 39.20
CA SER A 193 -1.79 -14.77 37.81
C SER A 193 -2.91 -14.07 37.03
N THR A 194 -4.06 -13.81 37.65
CA THR A 194 -5.16 -13.09 36.98
C THR A 194 -4.89 -11.59 36.81
N GLN A 195 -4.13 -10.96 37.72
CA GLN A 195 -3.67 -9.57 37.58
C GLN A 195 -2.59 -9.42 36.51
N ASP A 196 -1.66 -10.37 36.44
CA ASP A 196 -0.63 -10.41 35.39
C ASP A 196 -1.26 -10.65 34.01
N LEU A 197 -2.26 -11.53 33.93
CA LEU A 197 -3.02 -11.75 32.70
C LEU A 197 -3.79 -10.49 32.28
N GLU A 198 -4.42 -9.78 33.21
CA GLU A 198 -5.11 -8.51 32.94
C GLU A 198 -4.15 -7.44 32.41
N ARG A 199 -2.95 -7.35 32.98
CA ARG A 199 -1.90 -6.44 32.50
C ARG A 199 -1.43 -6.81 31.09
N GLN A 200 -1.21 -8.08 30.80
CA GLN A 200 -0.82 -8.54 29.45
C GLN A 200 -1.93 -8.26 28.42
N ILE A 201 -3.20 -8.46 28.79
CA ILE A 201 -4.34 -8.14 27.92
C ILE A 201 -4.36 -6.62 27.62
N GLN A 202 -4.16 -5.77 28.63
CA GLN A 202 -4.10 -4.32 28.41
C GLN A 202 -2.95 -3.92 27.48
N THR A 203 -1.75 -4.51 27.66
CA THR A 203 -0.62 -4.27 26.75
C THR A 203 -0.95 -4.66 25.31
N GLN A 204 -1.58 -5.82 25.09
CA GLN A 204 -1.97 -6.26 23.75
C GLN A 204 -3.07 -5.39 23.11
N ILE A 205 -4.02 -4.90 23.92
CA ILE A 205 -5.02 -3.93 23.43
C ILE A 205 -4.33 -2.66 22.95
N GLN A 206 -3.34 -2.18 23.71
CA GLN A 206 -2.61 -0.97 23.39
C GLN A 206 -1.73 -1.14 22.15
N GLU A 207 -1.07 -2.28 21.98
CA GLU A 207 -0.36 -2.65 20.75
C GLU A 207 -1.30 -2.70 19.54
N CYS A 208 -2.51 -3.25 19.70
CA CYS A 208 -3.51 -3.26 18.63
C CYS A 208 -3.95 -1.84 18.24
N ASP A 209 -4.15 -0.96 19.21
CA ASP A 209 -4.53 0.43 18.96
C ASP A 209 -3.42 1.21 18.26
N ASP A 210 -2.15 0.95 18.62
CA ASP A 210 -0.99 1.56 17.97
C ASP A 210 -0.81 1.06 16.54
N ILE A 211 -0.98 -0.25 16.29
CA ILE A 211 -1.01 -0.82 14.93
C ILE A 211 -2.15 -0.19 14.12
N SER A 212 -3.33 -0.04 14.72
CA SER A 212 -4.49 0.56 14.04
C SER A 212 -4.23 2.02 13.66
N LYS A 213 -3.59 2.80 14.54
CA LYS A 213 -3.13 4.16 14.23
C LYS A 213 -2.10 4.17 13.12
N HIS A 214 -1.13 3.26 13.15
CA HIS A 214 -0.09 3.15 12.13
C HIS A 214 -0.69 2.80 10.75
N ILE A 215 -1.73 1.96 10.70
CA ILE A 215 -2.47 1.64 9.48
C ILE A 215 -3.17 2.89 8.92
N GLU A 216 -3.87 3.66 9.76
CA GLU A 216 -4.52 4.91 9.30
C GLU A 216 -3.51 5.99 8.88
N GLN A 217 -2.36 6.07 9.55
CA GLN A 217 -1.25 6.92 9.11
C GLN A 217 -0.68 6.48 7.75
N SER A 218 -0.49 5.17 7.55
CA SER A 218 -0.01 4.65 6.27
C SER A 218 -1.03 4.92 5.16
N LYS A 219 -2.33 4.73 5.42
CA LYS A 219 -3.42 5.03 4.48
C LYS A 219 -3.46 6.51 4.10
N THR A 220 -3.27 7.41 5.06
CA THR A 220 -3.21 8.85 4.77
C THR A 220 -1.97 9.19 3.93
N GLN A 221 -0.80 8.62 4.24
CA GLN A 221 0.41 8.78 3.42
C GLN A 221 0.21 8.28 1.99
N TRP A 222 -0.34 7.08 1.81
CA TRP A 222 -0.67 6.53 0.50
C TRP A 222 -1.65 7.41 -0.26
N LYS A 223 -2.70 7.91 0.42
CA LYS A 223 -3.66 8.84 -0.19
C LYS A 223 -2.98 10.11 -0.67
N THR A 224 -2.10 10.71 0.14
CA THR A 224 -1.31 11.89 -0.24
C THR A 224 -0.38 11.61 -1.41
N ALA A 225 0.30 10.45 -1.42
CA ALA A 225 1.18 10.06 -2.52
C ALA A 225 0.38 9.88 -3.83
N THR A 226 -0.78 9.22 -3.77
CA THR A 226 -1.68 9.07 -4.92
C THR A 226 -2.15 10.43 -5.44
N THR A 227 -2.57 11.35 -4.56
CA THR A 227 -2.96 12.71 -4.99
C THR A 227 -1.82 13.45 -5.68
N LYS A 228 -0.58 13.33 -5.18
CA LYS A 228 0.59 13.93 -5.84
C LYS A 228 0.84 13.32 -7.22
N LEU A 229 0.73 12.00 -7.36
CA LEU A 229 0.90 11.32 -8.64
C LEU A 229 -0.16 11.76 -9.66
N ILE A 230 -1.43 11.86 -9.25
CA ILE A 230 -2.50 12.39 -10.10
C ILE A 230 -2.16 13.81 -10.55
N SER A 231 -1.75 14.70 -9.64
CA SER A 231 -1.40 16.09 -10.01
C SER A 231 -0.20 16.18 -10.97
N LEU A 232 0.75 15.24 -10.88
CA LEU A 232 1.90 15.17 -11.79
C LEU A 232 1.46 14.70 -13.18
N LEU A 233 0.57 13.70 -13.25
CA LEU A 233 -0.04 13.25 -14.49
C LEU A 233 -0.81 14.39 -15.17
N ASP A 234 -1.67 15.09 -14.44
CA ASP A 234 -2.39 16.27 -14.96
C ASP A 234 -1.42 17.34 -15.48
N THR A 235 -0.29 17.57 -14.80
CA THR A 235 0.72 18.55 -15.22
C THR A 235 1.42 18.12 -16.51
N ILE A 236 1.67 16.81 -16.69
CA ILE A 236 2.26 16.26 -17.91
C ILE A 236 1.26 16.38 -19.07
N GLU A 237 0.00 16.03 -18.85
CA GLU A 237 -1.05 16.08 -19.87
C GLU A 237 -1.27 17.52 -20.38
N ASN A 238 -1.31 18.50 -19.47
CA ASN A 238 -1.38 19.93 -19.83
C ASN A 238 -0.14 20.46 -20.58
N LYS A 239 1.04 19.84 -20.41
CA LYS A 239 2.26 20.22 -21.13
C LYS A 239 2.37 19.57 -22.51
N ILE A 240 1.67 18.46 -22.74
CA ILE A 240 1.66 17.75 -24.02
C ILE A 240 0.60 18.35 -24.97
N GLN A 241 -0.43 19.01 -24.45
CA GLN A 241 -1.46 19.70 -25.25
C GLN A 241 -1.03 21.07 -25.85
N VAL A 242 0.28 21.35 -25.96
CA VAL A 242 0.81 22.58 -26.59
C VAL A 242 1.42 22.28 -27.95
#